data_AF-A0A8C9FTE6-F1
#
_entry.id   AF-A0A8C9FTE6-F1
#
_cell.length_a   1.000
_cell.length_b   1.000
_cell.length_c   1.000
_cell.angle_alpha   90.00
_cell.angle_beta   90.00
_cell.angle_gamma   90.00
#
_symmetry.space_group_name_H-M   'P 1'
#
loop_
_entity.id
_entity.type
_entity.pdbx_description
1 polymer ?
#
loop_
_entity_poly.entity_id
_entity_poly.type
_entity_poly.pdbx_seq_one_letter_code
_entity_poly.pdbx_strand_id
1 'polypeptide(L)' 'MFSSVKPYENQRYAALKKECLRKKQLFEDPLFPANDDSLFYKHGAVGAAYRAGPQK' A
#
# COMPACT_ATOMS: atom_id res chain seq x y z
N MET A 1 26.53 -3.44 -6.69
CA MET A 1 26.19 -2.09 -6.19
C MET A 1 24.73 -2.11 -5.80
N PHE A 2 24.41 -2.11 -4.49
CA PHE A 2 23.03 -1.99 -4.03
C PHE A 2 22.69 -0.51 -4.12
N SER A 3 21.81 -0.12 -5.05
CA SER A 3 21.33 1.25 -5.11
C SER A 3 20.78 1.63 -3.74
N SER A 4 21.26 2.74 -3.18
CA SER A 4 20.70 3.27 -1.93
C SER A 4 19.26 3.69 -2.22
N VAL A 5 18.32 2.76 -2.01
CA VAL A 5 16.90 2.97 -2.24
C VAL A 5 16.48 4.07 -1.27
N LYS A 6 16.18 5.25 -1.82
CA LYS A 6 15.66 6.36 -1.04
C LYS A 6 14.27 5.98 -0.56
N PRO A 7 14.00 5.98 0.76
CA PRO A 7 12.65 5.77 1.24
C PRO A 7 11.76 6.90 0.71
N TYR A 8 10.71 6.53 -0.02
CA TYR A 8 9.68 7.47 -0.45
C TYR A 8 8.86 7.88 0.78
N GLU A 9 8.67 9.18 0.98
CA GLU A 9 7.81 9.72 2.07
C GLU A 9 8.12 9.12 3.46
N ASN A 10 9.41 8.92 3.78
CA ASN A 10 9.89 8.31 5.03
C ASN A 10 9.35 6.89 5.31
N GLN A 11 8.76 6.21 4.33
CA GLN A 11 8.26 4.85 4.49
C GLN A 11 9.42 3.84 4.48
N ARG A 12 9.77 3.33 5.66
CA ARG A 12 10.79 2.28 5.82
C ARG A 12 10.12 0.91 5.87
N TYR A 13 10.18 0.17 4.77
CA TYR A 13 9.59 -1.18 4.64
C TYR A 13 9.86 -2.08 5.85
N ALA A 14 11.11 -2.16 6.31
CA ALA A 14 11.49 -3.03 7.41
C ALA A 14 10.81 -2.67 8.73
N ALA A 15 10.63 -1.38 9.01
CA ALA A 15 9.96 -0.90 10.23
C ALA A 15 8.45 -1.17 10.16
N LEU A 16 7.82 -0.84 9.03
CA LEU A 16 6.39 -1.05 8.78
C LEU A 16 6.02 -2.54 8.86
N LYS A 17 6.80 -3.41 8.19
CA LYS A 17 6.59 -4.87 8.22
C LYS A 17 6.67 -5.41 9.65
N LYS A 18 7.67 -5.00 10.43
CA LYS A 18 7.85 -5.46 11.81
C LYS A 18 6.66 -5.04 12.68
N GLU A 19 6.14 -3.83 12.48
CA GLU A 19 4.98 -3.36 13.24
C GLU A 19 3.70 -4.12 12.88
N CYS A 20 3.41 -4.32 11.59
CA CYS A 20 2.25 -5.07 11.12
C CYS A 20 2.26 -6.53 11.62
N LEU A 21 3.42 -7.19 11.56
CA LEU A 21 3.59 -8.55 12.10
C LEU A 21 3.36 -8.59 13.62
N ARG A 22 3.85 -7.59 14.37
CA ARG A 22 3.60 -7.47 15.82
C ARG A 22 2.11 -7.28 16.12
N LYS A 23 1.42 -6.48 15.33
CA LYS A 23 -0.02 -6.19 15.46
C LYS A 23 -0.91 -7.30 14.86
N LYS A 24 -0.33 -8.31 14.19
CA LYS A 24 -1.05 -9.35 13.41
C LYS A 24 -2.07 -8.75 12.42
N GLN A 25 -1.75 -7.60 11.84
CA GLN A 25 -2.59 -6.91 10.88
C GLN A 25 -1.88 -6.82 9.53
N LEU A 26 -2.64 -6.86 8.44
CA LEU A 26 -2.10 -6.53 7.12
C LEU A 26 -1.77 -5.03 7.04
N PHE A 27 -0.74 -4.69 6.28
CA PHE A 27 -0.41 -3.29 6.07
C PHE A 27 -1.41 -2.66 5.11
N GLU A 28 -1.96 -1.51 5.51
CA GLU A 28 -2.78 -0.65 4.68
C GLU A 28 -1.97 0.64 4.43
N ASP A 29 -1.77 0.99 3.16
CA ASP A 29 -0.96 2.16 2.80
C ASP A 29 -1.79 3.44 2.93
N PRO A 30 -1.44 4.37 3.84
CA PRO A 30 -2.16 5.62 4.00
C PRO A 30 -1.95 6.59 2.83
N LEU A 31 -0.85 6.47 2.06
CA LEU A 31 -0.59 7.34 0.91
C LEU A 31 -1.21 6.81 -0.39
N PHE A 32 -1.60 5.54 -0.40
CA PHE A 32 -2.23 4.92 -1.56
C PHE A 32 -3.35 3.96 -1.11
N PRO A 33 -4.47 4.54 -0.63
CA PRO A 33 -5.59 3.78 -0.11
C PRO A 33 -6.18 2.86 -1.19
N ALA A 34 -6.79 1.75 -0.80
CA ALA A 34 -7.44 0.83 -1.73
C ALA A 34 -8.82 1.34 -2.23
N ASN A 35 -8.91 2.63 -2.54
CA ASN A 35 -10.12 3.30 -3.00
C ASN A 35 -9.98 3.67 -4.48
N ASP A 36 -11.10 4.00 -5.12
CA ASP A 36 -11.16 4.36 -6.55
C ASP A 36 -10.30 5.59 -6.90
N ASP A 37 -9.99 6.45 -5.93
CA ASP A 37 -9.09 7.61 -6.09
C ASP A 37 -7.64 7.22 -6.40
N SER A 38 -7.20 6.05 -5.93
CA SER A 38 -5.89 5.49 -6.25
C SER A 38 -5.86 4.83 -7.63
N LEU A 39 -7.04 4.53 -8.20
CA LEU A 39 -7.16 3.84 -9.48
C LEU A 39 -7.32 4.81 -10.65
N PHE A 40 -8.02 5.94 -10.46
CA PHE A 40 -8.39 6.83 -11.56
C PHE A 40 -7.96 8.28 -11.31
N TYR A 41 -7.24 8.85 -12.28
CA TYR A 41 -6.82 10.26 -12.26
C TYR A 41 -8.00 11.25 -12.41
N LYS A 42 -9.12 10.81 -13.00
CA LYS A 42 -10.39 11.55 -13.06
C LYS A 42 -11.51 10.59 -12.71
N HIS A 43 -12.39 10.98 -11.79
CA HIS A 43 -13.55 10.21 -11.39
C HIS A 43 -14.50 10.07 -12.59
N GLY A 44 -14.45 8.92 -13.25
CA GLY A 44 -15.08 8.74 -14.56
C GLY A 44 -15.15 7.27 -14.95
N ALA A 45 -16.17 6.60 -14.42
CA ALA A 45 -16.79 5.39 -14.93
C ALA A 45 -15.86 4.18 -15.16
N VAL A 46 -15.58 3.41 -14.12
CA VAL A 46 -15.23 1.99 -14.28
C VAL A 46 -15.64 1.25 -13.01
N GLY A 47 -16.41 0.17 -13.19
CA GLY A 47 -17.11 -0.54 -12.12
C GLY A 47 -16.20 -1.08 -11.02
N ALA A 48 -16.82 -1.41 -9.88
CA ALA A 48 -16.20 -1.79 -8.62
C ALA A 48 -14.96 -2.70 -8.80
N ALA A 49 -13.77 -2.12 -8.70
CA ALA A 49 -12.51 -2.83 -8.70
C ALA A 49 -12.24 -3.30 -7.26
N TYR A 50 -12.53 -4.57 -6.97
CA TYR A 50 -12.17 -5.13 -5.67
C TYR A 50 -10.66 -5.41 -5.62
N ARG A 51 -9.97 -4.86 -4.61
CA ARG A 51 -8.57 -5.20 -4.34
C ARG A 51 -8.55 -6.45 -3.45
N ALA A 52 -8.32 -7.62 -4.05
CA ALA A 52 -8.12 -8.85 -3.29
C ALA A 52 -6.67 -8.91 -2.78
N GLY A 53 -6.49 -8.93 -1.45
CA GLY A 53 -5.22 -9.32 -0.85
C GLY A 53 -5.00 -10.84 -0.96
N PRO A 54 -3.76 -11.34 -1.08
CA PRO A 54 -3.50 -12.77 -1.02
C PRO A 54 -3.95 -13.30 0.35
N GLN A 55 -4.95 -14.18 0.36
CA GLN A 55 -5.31 -14.96 1.54
C GLN A 55 -4.23 -16.03 1.77
N LYS A 56 -3.88 -16.21 3.04
CA LYS A 56 -2.85 -17.14 3.50
C LYS A 56 -3.34 -18.57 3.51
#